data_AF-A0A9E1QDS5-F1
#
_entry.id   AF-A0A9E1QDS5-F1
#
_cell.length_a   1.000
_cell.length_b   1.000
_cell.length_c   1.000
_cell.angle_alpha   90.00
_cell.angle_beta   90.00
_cell.angle_gamma   90.00
#
_symmetry.space_group_name_H-M   'P 1'
#
loop_
_entity.id
_entity.type
_entity.pdbx_description
1 polymer ?
#
loop_
_entity_poly.entity_id
_entity_poly.type
_entity_poly.pdbx_seq_one_letter_code
_entity_poly.pdbx_strand_id
1 'polypeptide(L)'
;MRISLLRALRAIVMAGFALTAAAFVGLSIYAVLQFGLWWPGLAGIEGSTRLLLAAVTMLPFLLLFTKLNWSRPLGWLSGQFNRMVEPIDRAIELKDR
;
A
#
# COMPACT_ATOMS: atom_id res chain seq x y z
N MET A 1 14.67 -20.78 -22.84
CA MET A 1 13.30 -20.86 -22.27
C MET A 1 13.24 -20.71 -20.74
N ARG A 2 13.96 -21.50 -19.93
CA ARG A 2 13.88 -21.41 -18.44
C ARG A 2 14.20 -20.02 -17.84
N ILE A 3 15.12 -19.24 -18.42
CA ILE A 3 15.48 -17.90 -17.93
C ILE A 3 14.34 -16.89 -18.18
N SER A 4 13.68 -16.97 -19.34
CA SER A 4 12.50 -16.14 -19.64
C SER A 4 11.36 -16.43 -18.68
N LEU A 5 11.18 -17.70 -18.29
CA LEU A 5 10.18 -18.11 -17.29
C LEU A 5 10.49 -17.52 -15.89
N LEU A 6 11.76 -17.55 -15.47
CA LEU A 6 12.20 -16.97 -14.19
C LEU A 6 12.03 -15.44 -14.16
N ARG A 7 12.33 -14.75 -15.27
CA ARG A 7 12.09 -13.29 -15.39
C ARG A 7 10.60 -12.96 -15.36
N ALA A 8 9.76 -13.76 -16.02
CA ALA A 8 8.31 -13.62 -15.96
C ALA A 8 7.77 -13.84 -14.54
N LEU A 9 8.28 -14.86 -13.83
CA LEU A 9 7.91 -15.14 -12.44
C LEU A 9 8.26 -13.96 -11.52
N ARG A 10 9.45 -13.37 -11.66
CA ARG A 10 9.85 -12.16 -10.94
C ARG A 10 8.91 -10.99 -11.20
N ALA A 11 8.52 -10.76 -12.46
CA ALA A 11 7.58 -9.70 -12.82
C ALA A 11 6.19 -9.91 -12.21
N ILE A 12 5.68 -11.14 -12.21
CA ILE A 12 4.39 -11.48 -11.59
C ILE A 12 4.43 -11.21 -10.08
N VAL A 13 5.51 -11.61 -9.41
CA VAL A 13 5.69 -11.41 -7.98
C VAL A 13 5.80 -9.91 -7.63
N MET A 14 6.54 -9.12 -8.42
CA MET A 14 6.58 -7.66 -8.27
C MET A 14 5.21 -7.01 -8.48
N ALA A 15 4.49 -7.41 -9.53
CA ALA A 15 3.17 -6.89 -9.84
C ALA A 15 2.17 -7.22 -8.73
N GLY A 16 2.20 -8.46 -8.20
CA GLY A 16 1.36 -8.88 -7.08
C GLY A 16 1.63 -8.05 -5.83
N PHE A 17 2.90 -7.84 -5.49
CA PHE A 17 3.28 -7.00 -4.35
C PHE A 17 2.80 -5.56 -4.49
N ALA A 18 2.99 -4.95 -5.68
CA ALA A 18 2.52 -3.59 -5.96
C ALA A 18 0.99 -3.50 -5.86
N LEU A 19 0.27 -4.51 -6.36
CA LEU A 19 -1.18 -4.59 -6.28
C LEU A 19 -1.66 -4.69 -4.82
N THR A 20 -1.04 -5.53 -4.00
CA THR A 20 -1.37 -5.67 -2.58
C THR A 20 -1.07 -4.39 -1.80
N ALA A 21 0.05 -3.73 -2.07
CA ALA A 21 0.39 -2.46 -1.46
C ALA A 21 -0.61 -1.36 -1.83
N ALA A 22 -0.97 -1.26 -3.12
CA ALA A 22 -2.00 -0.33 -3.58
C ALA A 22 -3.37 -0.61 -2.95
N ALA A 23 -3.78 -1.89 -2.88
CA ALA A 23 -5.02 -2.30 -2.24
C ALA A 23 -5.05 -1.95 -0.74
N PHE A 24 -3.93 -2.15 -0.03
CA PHE A 24 -3.81 -1.81 1.38
C PHE A 24 -3.92 -0.30 1.62
N VAL A 25 -3.25 0.52 0.81
CA VAL A 25 -3.36 1.99 0.87
C VAL A 25 -4.79 2.43 0.53
N GLY A 26 -5.40 1.85 -0.51
CA GLY A 26 -6.78 2.14 -0.90
C GLY A 26 -7.78 1.80 0.21
N LEU A 27 -7.65 0.64 0.84
CA LEU A 27 -8.45 0.22 2.00
C LEU A 27 -8.27 1.16 3.19
N SER A 28 -7.05 1.59 3.46
CA SER A 28 -6.75 2.52 4.55
C SER A 28 -7.43 3.88 4.33
N ILE A 29 -7.33 4.42 3.10
CA ILE A 29 -8.01 5.68 2.72
C ILE A 29 -9.53 5.51 2.81
N TYR A 30 -10.06 4.41 2.29
CA TYR A 30 -11.49 4.10 2.34
C TYR A 30 -12.01 4.03 3.78
N ALA A 31 -11.28 3.37 4.69
CA ALA A 31 -11.64 3.27 6.09
C ALA A 31 -11.68 4.64 6.78
N VAL A 32 -10.69 5.50 6.52
CA VAL A 32 -10.66 6.89 7.03
C VAL A 32 -11.83 7.69 6.48
N LEU A 33 -12.16 7.51 5.19
CA LEU A 33 -13.26 8.19 4.53
C LEU A 33 -14.61 7.78 5.10
N GLN A 34 -14.82 6.48 5.30
CA GLN A 34 -16.01 6.00 5.98
C GLN A 34 -16.08 6.47 7.42
N PHE A 35 -14.97 6.45 8.16
CA PHE A 35 -14.95 6.97 9.52
C PHE A 35 -15.36 8.44 9.56
N GLY A 36 -14.73 9.28 8.73
CA GLY A 36 -15.00 10.72 8.63
C GLY A 36 -16.45 11.04 8.26
N LEU A 37 -17.10 10.20 7.46
CA LEU A 37 -18.51 10.35 7.10
C LEU A 37 -19.48 9.74 8.13
N TRP A 38 -19.07 8.70 8.84
CA TRP A 38 -19.90 7.94 9.76
C TRP A 38 -20.07 8.65 11.10
N TRP A 39 -18.99 9.13 11.72
CA TRP A 39 -19.05 9.71 13.06
C TRP A 39 -19.92 10.97 13.18
N PRO A 40 -20.00 11.90 12.19
CA PRO A 40 -20.89 13.06 12.29
C PRO A 40 -22.36 12.64 12.19
N GLY A 41 -22.64 11.51 11.51
CA GLY A 41 -23.98 10.93 11.46
C GLY A 41 -24.45 10.44 12.83
N LEU A 42 -23.55 9.90 13.66
CA LEU A 42 -23.87 9.56 15.05
C LEU A 42 -24.20 10.78 15.90
N ALA A 43 -23.61 11.94 15.58
CA ALA A 43 -23.86 13.20 16.26
C ALA A 43 -25.08 13.96 15.72
N GLY A 44 -25.85 13.37 14.79
CA GLY A 44 -27.01 14.01 14.16
C GLY A 44 -26.65 15.20 13.26
N ILE A 45 -25.40 15.29 12.79
CA ILE A 45 -24.93 16.38 11.94
C ILE A 45 -25.23 16.02 10.48
N GLU A 46 -26.12 16.80 9.86
CA GLU A 46 -26.56 16.59 8.47
C GLU A 46 -26.07 17.68 7.51
N GLY A 47 -26.27 17.47 6.21
CA GLY A 47 -26.00 18.45 5.17
C GLY A 47 -24.52 18.75 4.92
N SER A 48 -24.23 19.99 4.51
CA SER A 48 -22.87 20.46 4.16
C SER A 48 -21.91 20.46 5.35
N THR A 49 -22.41 20.63 6.57
CA THR A 49 -21.64 20.61 7.82
C THR A 49 -20.98 19.25 8.04
N ARG A 50 -21.66 18.16 7.67
CA ARG A 50 -21.11 16.79 7.72
C ARG A 50 -19.89 16.61 6.84
N LEU A 51 -19.90 17.17 5.63
CA LEU A 51 -18.77 17.11 4.70
C LEU A 51 -17.57 17.90 5.21
N LEU A 52 -17.82 19.06 5.82
CA LEU A 52 -16.80 19.89 6.46
C LEU A 52 -16.12 19.15 7.62
N LEU A 53 -16.91 18.54 8.51
CA LEU A 53 -16.38 17.74 9.62
C LEU A 53 -15.62 16.51 9.13
N ALA A 54 -16.12 15.81 8.10
CA ALA A 54 -15.41 14.71 7.49
C ALA A 54 -14.02 15.12 6.99
N ALA A 55 -13.93 16.25 6.25
CA ALA A 55 -12.67 16.79 5.76
C ALA A 55 -11.71 17.20 6.89
N VAL A 56 -12.23 17.81 7.97
CA VAL A 56 -11.44 18.16 9.15
C VAL A 56 -10.91 16.91 9.86
N THR A 57 -11.70 15.83 9.94
CA THR A 57 -11.20 14.55 10.50
C THR A 57 -10.20 13.82 9.60
N MET A 58 -10.21 14.05 8.29
CA MET A 58 -9.21 13.49 7.38
C MET A 58 -7.85 14.17 7.48
N LEU A 59 -7.83 15.48 7.75
CA LEU A 59 -6.62 16.28 7.86
C LEU A 59 -5.53 15.68 8.76
N PRO A 60 -5.80 15.29 10.02
CA PRO A 60 -4.79 14.66 10.87
C PRO A 60 -4.32 13.30 10.31
N PHE A 61 -5.20 12.54 9.65
CA PHE A 61 -4.82 11.28 8.99
C PHE A 61 -3.91 11.52 7.78
N LEU A 62 -4.21 12.51 6.95
CA LEU A 62 -3.37 12.93 5.83
C LEU A 62 -2.01 13.44 6.30
N LEU A 63 -1.98 14.19 7.40
CA LEU A 63 -0.74 14.65 8.02
C LEU A 63 0.07 13.48 8.60
N LEU A 64 -0.60 12.54 9.29
CA LEU A 64 0.06 11.34 9.81
C LEU A 64 0.60 10.48 8.67
N PHE A 65 -0.19 10.31 7.60
CA PHE A 65 0.20 9.58 6.40
C PHE A 65 1.40 10.26 5.74
N THR A 66 1.39 11.57 5.52
CA THR A 66 2.51 12.28 4.86
C THR A 66 3.76 12.39 5.74
N LYS A 67 3.61 12.51 7.06
CA LYS A 67 4.73 12.55 8.01
C LYS A 67 5.24 11.18 8.44
N LEU A 68 4.46 10.12 8.23
CA LEU A 68 4.94 8.76 8.39
C LEU A 68 6.17 8.61 7.51
N ASN A 69 7.30 8.28 8.14
CA ASN A 69 8.52 8.04 7.41
C ASN A 69 8.39 6.71 6.65
N TRP A 70 7.72 6.74 5.49
CA TRP A 70 7.41 5.57 4.67
C TRP A 70 8.65 4.79 4.27
N SER A 71 9.84 5.40 4.30
CA SER A 71 11.11 4.72 4.04
C SER A 71 11.34 3.50 4.94
N ARG A 72 10.86 3.52 6.19
CA ARG A 72 10.99 2.39 7.12
C ARG A 72 10.06 1.22 6.78
N PRO A 73 8.72 1.39 6.73
CA PRO A 73 7.82 0.31 6.38
C PRO A 73 8.00 -0.14 4.93
N LEU A 74 8.21 0.78 3.97
CA LEU A 74 8.54 0.41 2.58
C LEU A 74 9.90 -0.27 2.49
N GLY A 75 10.90 0.18 3.27
CA GLY A 75 12.21 -0.45 3.35
C GLY A 75 12.13 -1.88 3.90
N TRP A 76 11.38 -2.09 4.98
CA TRP A 76 11.13 -3.42 5.54
C TRP A 76 10.38 -4.33 4.55
N LEU A 77 9.32 -3.82 3.92
CA LEU A 77 8.59 -4.54 2.88
C LEU A 77 9.49 -4.88 1.68
N SER A 78 10.32 -3.94 1.24
CA SER A 78 11.28 -4.15 0.15
C SER A 78 12.33 -5.20 0.53
N GLY A 79 12.73 -5.27 1.81
CA GLY A 79 13.65 -6.28 2.32
C GLY A 79 13.03 -7.68 2.35
N GLN A 80 11.76 -7.80 2.79
CA GLN A 80 11.02 -9.06 2.72
C GLN A 80 10.79 -9.50 1.26
N PHE A 81 10.46 -8.55 0.40
CA PHE A 81 10.31 -8.77 -1.03
C PHE A 81 11.62 -9.24 -1.67
N ASN A 82 12.73 -8.56 -1.38
CA ASN A 82 14.05 -8.97 -1.86
C ASN A 82 14.38 -10.39 -1.41
N ARG A 83 14.12 -10.77 -0.16
CA ARG A 83 14.34 -12.15 0.30
C ARG A 83 13.52 -13.20 -0.46
N MET A 84 12.30 -12.87 -0.87
CA MET A 84 11.45 -13.77 -1.65
C MET A 84 11.94 -13.92 -3.10
N VAL A 85 12.51 -12.86 -3.68
CA VAL A 85 13.00 -12.85 -5.06
C VAL A 85 14.47 -13.28 -5.16
N GLU A 86 15.25 -13.15 -4.09
CA GLU A 86 16.67 -13.55 -4.00
C GLU A 86 16.97 -14.97 -4.52
N PRO A 87 16.18 -16.02 -4.20
CA PRO A 87 16.41 -17.35 -4.77
C PRO A 87 16.13 -17.41 -6.29
N ILE A 88 15.20 -16.60 -6.80
CA ILE A 88 14.90 -16.50 -8.23
C ILE A 88 16.06 -15.77 -8.93
N ASP A 89 16.53 -14.67 -8.36
CA ASP A 89 17.65 -13.89 -8.90
C ASP A 89 18.95 -14.69 -8.92
N ARG A 90 19.29 -15.42 -7.84
CA ARG A 90 20.44 -16.33 -7.83
C ARG A 90 20.33 -17.43 -8.90
N ALA A 91 19.13 -17.97 -9.12
CA ALA A 91 18.91 -19.01 -10.13
C ALA A 91 19.01 -18.48 -11.58
N ILE A 92 18.73 -17.19 -11.80
CA ILE A 92 18.97 -16.50 -13.08
C ILE A 92 20.47 -16.26 -13.25
N GLU A 93 21.15 -15.72 -12.23
CA GLU A 93 22.57 -15.34 -12.29
C GLU A 93 23.51 -16.54 -12.46
N LEU A 94 23.20 -17.68 -11.83
CA LEU A 94 23.92 -18.96 -12.02
C LEU A 94 23.76 -19.56 -13.42
N LYS A 95 22.81 -19.07 -14.21
CA LYS A 95 22.46 -19.63 -15.52
C LYS A 95 22.79 -18.70 -16.69
N ASP A 96 22.98 -17.41 -16.41
CA ASP A 96 23.56 -16.43 -17.34
C ASP A 96 25.11 -16.48 -17.34
N ARG A 97 25.74 -17.18 -16.37
CA ARG A 97 27.16 -17.61 -16.45
C ARG A 97 27.32 -18.94 -17.16
#